data_AF-A0A443RVJ2-F1
#
_entry.id   AF-A0A443RVJ2-F1
#
_cell.length_a   1.000
_cell.length_b   1.000
_cell.length_c   1.000
_cell.angle_alpha   90.00
_cell.angle_beta   90.00
_cell.angle_gamma   90.00
#
_symmetry.space_group_name_H-M   'P 1'
#
loop_
_entity.id
_entity.type
_entity.pdbx_description
1 polymer ?
#
loop_
_entity_poly.entity_id
_entity_poly.type
_entity_poly.pdbx_seq_one_letter_code
_entity_poly.pdbx_strand_id
1 'polypeptide(L)'
;MATRDYIRKLADHRTIIIDASAAIANETYHVVERFTLQSPKLEITAPSTVKRNSVFNVNVNFRNPLKQTLTNCSLIVEGKGFRRKIFSISDVNASAMSKTTLKLSTSRIVSETFVIKLYTNALKESVGFAKVKVSGKLHYRFRKYTRKSMKPRSSVAYSSTRSSNNVTIDMFKCCETLSQSISNDE
;
A
#
# COMPACT_ATOMS: atom_id res chain seq x y z
N MET A 1 2.67 -32.16 18.80
CA MET A 1 2.94 -30.72 19.07
C MET A 1 1.62 -29.98 19.14
N ALA A 2 1.37 -29.23 20.22
CA ALA A 2 0.15 -28.43 20.35
C ALA A 2 0.34 -27.05 19.68
N THR A 3 -0.74 -26.41 19.23
CA THR A 3 -0.69 -25.08 18.58
C THR A 3 0.03 -24.03 19.42
N ARG A 4 -0.11 -24.09 20.75
CA ARG A 4 0.51 -23.16 21.69
C ARG A 4 2.04 -23.18 21.64
N ASP A 5 2.65 -24.31 21.27
CA ASP A 5 4.10 -24.53 21.35
C ASP A 5 4.86 -23.79 20.25
N TYR A 6 4.23 -23.61 19.07
CA TYR A 6 4.86 -23.02 17.90
C TYR A 6 4.28 -21.68 17.48
N ILE A 7 3.02 -21.35 17.81
CA ILE A 7 2.34 -20.16 17.24
C ILE A 7 3.08 -18.84 17.53
N ARG A 8 3.71 -18.72 18.70
CA ARG A 8 4.51 -17.54 19.09
C ARG A 8 5.89 -17.48 18.43
N LYS A 9 6.40 -18.63 17.98
CA LYS A 9 7.71 -18.80 17.34
C LYS A 9 7.64 -18.70 15.82
N LEU A 10 6.43 -18.63 15.24
CA LEU A 10 6.27 -18.44 13.81
C LEU A 10 6.85 -17.09 13.39
N ALA A 11 7.90 -17.14 12.58
CA ALA A 11 8.41 -16.00 11.84
C ALA A 11 7.43 -15.58 10.72
N ASP A 12 7.74 -14.50 10.01
CA ASP A 12 6.85 -13.87 9.02
C ASP A 12 6.38 -14.82 7.90
N HIS A 13 7.18 -15.84 7.58
CA HIS A 13 6.85 -16.84 6.55
C HIS A 13 5.97 -18.00 7.04
N ARG A 14 5.67 -18.09 8.34
CA ARG A 14 4.86 -19.15 8.98
C ARG A 14 5.28 -20.57 8.59
N THR A 15 6.59 -20.76 8.39
CA THR A 15 7.16 -22.05 8.05
C THR A 15 7.63 -22.76 9.31
N ILE A 16 7.28 -24.03 9.43
CA ILE A 16 7.80 -24.96 10.44
C ILE A 16 8.74 -25.91 9.69
N ILE A 17 9.98 -25.99 10.16
CA ILE A 17 10.96 -26.94 9.64
C ILE A 17 11.09 -28.05 10.68
N ILE A 18 10.88 -29.29 10.24
CA ILE A 18 11.12 -30.48 11.06
C ILE A 18 12.38 -31.13 10.51
N ASP A 19 13.41 -31.18 11.34
CA ASP A 19 14.66 -31.86 11.06
C ASP A 19 14.74 -33.11 11.94
N ALA A 20 14.87 -34.28 11.30
CA ALA A 20 14.95 -35.56 11.96
C ALA A 20 16.17 -36.32 11.47
N SER A 21 17.01 -36.75 12.41
CA SER A 21 18.12 -37.66 12.15
C SER A 21 17.98 -38.92 12.99
N ALA A 22 18.38 -40.06 12.43
CA ALA A 22 18.43 -41.34 13.11
C ALA A 22 19.74 -42.04 12.78
N ALA A 23 20.44 -42.52 13.80
CA ALA A 23 21.62 -43.36 13.62
C ALA A 23 21.22 -44.83 13.76
N ILE A 24 21.54 -45.65 12.76
CA ILE A 24 21.35 -47.09 12.79
C ILE A 24 22.70 -47.74 12.49
N ALA A 25 23.29 -48.38 13.49
CA ALA A 25 24.67 -48.88 13.46
C ALA A 25 25.66 -47.78 13.04
N ASN A 26 26.27 -47.90 11.85
CA ASN A 26 27.26 -46.97 11.30
C ASN A 26 26.66 -45.99 10.27
N GLU A 27 25.35 -46.04 10.05
CA GLU A 27 24.66 -45.20 9.09
C GLU A 27 23.83 -44.13 9.80
N THR A 28 23.80 -42.92 9.21
CA THR A 28 22.93 -41.84 9.68
C THR A 28 21.92 -41.52 8.59
N TYR A 29 20.65 -41.63 8.94
CA TYR A 29 19.51 -41.22 8.14
C TYR A 29 19.13 -39.81 8.54
N HIS A 30 18.84 -38.97 7.55
CA HIS A 30 18.49 -37.56 7.76
C HIS A 30 17.34 -37.18 6.86
N VAL A 31 16.33 -36.52 7.44
CA VAL A 31 15.15 -36.04 6.74
C VAL A 31 14.82 -34.64 7.24
N VAL A 32 14.59 -33.73 6.29
CA VAL A 32 14.13 -32.37 6.56
C VAL A 32 12.82 -32.13 5.84
N GLU A 33 11.78 -31.84 6.61
CA GLU A 33 10.45 -31.52 6.11
C GLU A 33 10.08 -30.08 6.41
N ARG A 34 9.36 -29.44 5.49
CA ARG A 34 8.96 -28.02 5.61
C ARG A 34 7.46 -27.87 5.45
N PHE A 35 6.81 -27.33 6.48
CA PHE A 35 5.37 -27.08 6.50
C PHE A 35 5.10 -25.58 6.54
N THR A 36 4.28 -25.07 5.63
CA THR A 36 3.85 -23.66 5.65
C THR A 36 2.40 -23.57 6.11
N LEU A 37 2.15 -22.80 7.16
CA LEU A 37 0.78 -22.59 7.63
C LEU A 37 0.03 -21.66 6.67
N GLN A 38 -1.19 -22.04 6.34
CA GLN A 38 -2.04 -21.29 5.41
C GLN A 38 -2.58 -20.02 6.08
N SER A 39 -2.41 -18.89 5.41
CA SER A 39 -3.11 -17.65 5.76
C SER A 39 -4.60 -17.75 5.45
N PRO A 40 -5.46 -17.02 6.18
CA PRO A 40 -6.85 -16.86 5.79
C PRO A 40 -6.93 -16.19 4.41
N LYS A 41 -7.68 -16.77 3.49
CA LYS A 41 -7.99 -16.13 2.21
C LYS A 41 -8.87 -14.90 2.47
N LEU A 42 -8.50 -13.76 1.88
CA LEU A 42 -9.32 -12.55 1.92
C LEU A 42 -10.26 -12.53 0.71
N GLU A 43 -11.55 -12.47 0.96
CA GLU A 43 -12.58 -12.21 -0.04
C GLU A 43 -12.85 -10.71 -0.08
N ILE A 44 -12.46 -10.06 -1.17
CA ILE A 44 -12.53 -8.60 -1.29
C ILE A 44 -13.52 -8.24 -2.39
N THR A 45 -14.51 -7.43 -2.04
CA THR A 45 -15.47 -6.87 -2.99
C THR A 45 -15.34 -5.35 -2.99
N ALA A 46 -14.97 -4.80 -4.14
CA ALA A 46 -14.83 -3.37 -4.36
C ALA A 46 -15.59 -2.94 -5.63
N PRO A 47 -16.12 -1.72 -5.68
CA PRO A 47 -16.74 -1.18 -6.90
C PRO A 47 -15.70 -1.04 -8.02
N SER A 48 -16.04 -1.44 -9.25
CA SER A 48 -15.10 -1.37 -10.38
C SER A 48 -14.71 0.07 -10.74
N THR A 49 -15.64 1.02 -10.60
CA THR A 49 -15.44 2.44 -10.88
C THR A 49 -16.00 3.30 -9.76
N VAL A 50 -15.25 4.32 -9.35
CA VAL A 50 -15.63 5.28 -8.30
C VAL A 50 -15.36 6.71 -8.73
N LYS A 51 -16.12 7.66 -8.19
CA LYS A 51 -15.91 9.08 -8.49
C LYS A 51 -14.78 9.65 -7.63
N ARG A 52 -13.93 10.49 -8.23
CA ARG A 52 -12.90 11.26 -7.53
C ARG A 52 -13.50 11.99 -6.32
N ASN A 53 -12.79 11.97 -5.18
CA ASN A 53 -13.19 12.57 -3.90
C ASN A 53 -14.50 12.02 -3.30
N SER A 54 -15.10 10.98 -3.87
CA SER A 54 -16.23 10.30 -3.24
C SER A 54 -15.72 9.22 -2.27
N VAL A 55 -16.49 9.01 -1.20
CA VAL A 55 -16.30 7.86 -0.31
C VAL A 55 -16.97 6.65 -0.96
N PHE A 56 -16.28 5.51 -0.96
CA PHE A 56 -16.82 4.25 -1.41
C PHE A 56 -16.47 3.14 -0.42
N ASN A 57 -17.28 2.07 -0.45
CA ASN A 57 -17.17 0.94 0.45
C ASN A 57 -16.41 -0.20 -0.22
N VAL A 58 -15.50 -0.81 0.52
CA VAL A 58 -14.83 -2.07 0.16
C VAL A 58 -15.14 -3.09 1.22
N ASN A 59 -15.77 -4.19 0.85
CA ASN A 59 -16.08 -5.27 1.77
C ASN A 59 -14.92 -6.26 1.78
N VAL A 60 -14.45 -6.60 2.97
CA VAL A 60 -13.37 -7.57 3.19
C VAL A 60 -13.91 -8.62 4.15
N ASN A 61 -13.98 -9.86 3.67
CA ASN A 61 -14.39 -11.00 4.45
C ASN A 61 -13.25 -12.00 4.54
N PHE A 62 -13.13 -12.66 5.68
CA PHE A 62 -12.21 -13.79 5.83
C PHE A 62 -12.70 -14.73 6.93
N ARG A 63 -12.31 -16.00 6.81
CA ARG A 63 -12.58 -17.02 7.83
C ARG A 63 -11.33 -17.27 8.66
N ASN A 64 -11.48 -17.32 9.97
CA ASN A 64 -10.42 -17.74 10.88
C ASN A 64 -10.13 -19.24 10.65
N PRO A 65 -8.91 -19.64 10.20
CA PRO A 65 -8.59 -21.05 9.98
C PRO A 65 -8.21 -21.77 11.29
N LEU A 66 -8.03 -21.06 12.39
CA LEU A 66 -7.62 -21.65 13.66
C LEU A 66 -8.81 -22.06 14.52
N LYS A 67 -8.55 -23.05 15.39
CA LYS A 67 -9.46 -23.49 16.47
C LYS A 67 -9.37 -22.59 17.71
N GLN A 68 -8.76 -21.41 17.59
CA GLN A 68 -8.63 -20.41 18.65
C GLN A 68 -9.02 -19.02 18.12
N THR A 69 -9.39 -18.12 19.01
CA THR A 69 -9.73 -16.73 18.65
C THR A 69 -8.51 -15.99 18.10
N LEU A 70 -8.70 -15.26 17.00
CA LEU A 70 -7.71 -14.32 16.47
C LEU A 70 -7.87 -12.99 17.18
N THR A 71 -6.78 -12.51 17.79
CA THR A 71 -6.74 -11.25 18.52
C THR A 71 -5.88 -10.20 17.82
N ASN A 72 -6.14 -8.92 18.13
CA ASN A 72 -5.43 -7.76 17.57
C ASN A 72 -5.49 -7.75 16.03
N CYS A 73 -6.68 -7.98 15.49
CA CYS A 73 -6.89 -8.03 14.05
C CYS A 73 -6.89 -6.61 13.45
N SER A 74 -6.13 -6.40 12.38
CA SER A 74 -6.14 -5.12 11.67
C SER A 74 -6.04 -5.31 10.16
N LEU A 75 -6.74 -4.47 9.41
CA LEU A 75 -6.62 -4.37 7.95
C LEU A 75 -5.85 -3.11 7.58
N ILE A 76 -4.83 -3.28 6.76
CA ILE A 76 -4.06 -2.17 6.19
C ILE A 76 -4.35 -2.11 4.70
N VAL A 77 -4.77 -0.95 4.22
CA VAL A 77 -5.03 -0.69 2.80
C VAL A 77 -3.95 0.24 2.26
N GLU A 78 -3.26 -0.16 1.18
CA GLU A 78 -2.15 0.58 0.58
C GLU A 78 -2.24 0.57 -0.96
N GLY A 79 -1.94 1.72 -1.59
CA GLY A 79 -1.78 1.85 -3.04
C GLY A 79 -1.08 3.16 -3.42
N LYS A 80 -0.54 3.25 -4.63
CA LYS A 80 -0.01 4.51 -5.22
C LYS A 80 -1.04 5.64 -5.21
N GLY A 81 -2.31 5.32 -5.38
CA GLY A 81 -3.45 6.21 -5.46
C GLY A 81 -4.21 6.32 -4.14
N PHE A 82 -3.93 5.43 -3.19
CA PHE A 82 -4.63 5.31 -1.92
C PHE A 82 -3.64 5.47 -0.78
N ARG A 83 -3.80 6.55 0.02
CA ARG A 83 -3.01 6.71 1.24
C ARG A 83 -3.18 5.50 2.14
N ARG A 84 -2.09 5.05 2.76
CA ARG A 84 -2.10 3.99 3.77
C ARG A 84 -3.15 4.29 4.84
N LYS A 85 -4.08 3.36 5.06
CA LYS A 85 -5.07 3.41 6.14
C LYS A 85 -5.05 2.10 6.92
N ILE A 86 -5.22 2.21 8.23
CA ILE A 86 -5.26 1.07 9.16
C ILE A 86 -6.66 1.04 9.78
N PHE A 87 -7.29 -0.13 9.76
CA PHE A 87 -8.61 -0.38 10.32
C PHE A 87 -8.51 -1.50 11.35
N SER A 88 -8.82 -1.19 12.60
CA SER A 88 -8.91 -2.20 13.65
C SER A 88 -10.19 -3.02 13.49
N ILE A 89 -10.08 -4.34 13.62
CA ILE A 89 -11.21 -5.28 13.60
C ILE A 89 -11.32 -5.88 15.00
N SER A 90 -12.55 -6.15 15.43
CA SER A 90 -12.81 -6.96 16.62
C SER A 90 -12.17 -8.34 16.53
N ASP A 91 -11.91 -8.94 17.67
CA ASP A 91 -11.43 -10.31 17.76
C ASP A 91 -12.39 -11.28 17.05
N VAL A 92 -11.81 -12.28 16.38
CA VAL A 92 -12.56 -13.23 15.55
C VAL A 92 -12.50 -14.61 16.19
N ASN A 93 -13.65 -15.11 16.62
CA ASN A 93 -13.76 -16.42 17.26
C ASN A 93 -13.20 -17.56 16.41
N ALA A 94 -12.87 -18.68 17.06
CA ALA A 94 -12.41 -19.89 16.40
C ALA A 94 -13.32 -20.29 15.23
N SER A 95 -12.73 -20.56 14.06
CA SER A 95 -13.44 -20.97 12.84
C SER A 95 -14.52 -20.01 12.31
N ALA A 96 -14.70 -18.84 12.93
CA ALA A 96 -15.71 -17.87 12.58
C ALA A 96 -15.30 -17.01 11.37
N MET A 97 -16.30 -16.38 10.74
CA MET A 97 -16.10 -15.46 9.62
C MET A 97 -16.21 -14.02 10.10
N SER A 98 -15.22 -13.21 9.74
CA SER A 98 -15.26 -11.75 9.91
C SER A 98 -15.74 -11.10 8.61
N LYS A 99 -16.60 -10.08 8.75
CA LYS A 99 -17.10 -9.25 7.65
C LYS A 99 -16.87 -7.79 8.03
N THR A 100 -16.06 -7.10 7.25
CA THR A 100 -15.69 -5.71 7.54
C THR A 100 -15.87 -4.84 6.30
N THR A 101 -16.49 -3.67 6.47
CA THR A 101 -16.63 -2.68 5.41
C THR A 101 -15.67 -1.51 5.63
N LEU A 102 -14.76 -1.30 4.68
CA LEU A 102 -13.77 -0.24 4.69
C LEU A 102 -14.27 0.95 3.88
N LYS A 103 -14.26 2.14 4.49
CA LYS A 103 -14.60 3.41 3.81
C LYS A 103 -13.35 4.05 3.23
N LEU A 104 -13.21 4.02 1.92
CA LEU A 104 -12.06 4.55 1.20
C LEU A 104 -12.44 5.78 0.37
N SER A 105 -11.46 6.63 0.12
CA SER A 105 -11.60 7.80 -0.76
C SER A 105 -10.23 8.17 -1.31
N THR A 106 -10.22 8.72 -2.52
CA THR A 106 -8.99 9.23 -3.13
C THR A 106 -9.27 10.46 -4.00
N SER A 107 -8.29 11.35 -4.03
CA SER A 107 -8.30 12.57 -4.84
C SER A 107 -7.60 12.40 -6.19
N ARG A 108 -6.97 11.24 -6.43
CA ARG A 108 -6.24 10.94 -7.67
C ARG A 108 -7.17 10.28 -8.68
N ILE A 109 -7.04 10.68 -9.94
CA ILE A 109 -7.71 10.03 -11.08
C ILE A 109 -6.75 8.95 -11.55
N VAL A 110 -7.07 7.69 -11.28
CA VAL A 110 -6.16 6.57 -11.51
C VAL A 110 -6.95 5.28 -11.71
N SER A 111 -6.44 4.38 -12.55
CA SER A 111 -6.86 2.98 -12.57
C SER A 111 -5.80 2.17 -11.85
N GLU A 112 -6.15 1.63 -10.69
CA GLU A 112 -5.15 1.05 -9.80
C GLU A 112 -5.63 -0.20 -9.08
N THR A 113 -4.69 -1.11 -8.84
CA THR A 113 -4.84 -2.22 -7.90
C THR A 113 -4.25 -1.83 -6.56
N PHE A 114 -5.07 -1.78 -5.52
CA PHE A 114 -4.58 -1.57 -4.15
C PHE A 114 -4.51 -2.91 -3.41
N VAL A 115 -3.64 -2.92 -2.40
CA VAL A 115 -3.35 -4.08 -1.57
C VAL A 115 -4.08 -3.93 -0.25
N ILE A 116 -4.72 -5.01 0.21
CA ILE A 116 -5.29 -5.13 1.53
C ILE A 116 -4.50 -6.20 2.28
N LYS A 117 -3.91 -5.83 3.42
CA LYS A 117 -3.16 -6.72 4.29
C LYS A 117 -3.93 -6.93 5.58
N LEU A 118 -4.19 -8.17 5.94
CA LEU A 118 -4.71 -8.56 7.24
C LEU A 118 -3.54 -8.91 8.15
N TYR A 119 -3.38 -8.17 9.23
CA TYR A 119 -2.47 -8.50 10.32
C TYR A 119 -3.21 -9.10 11.50
N THR A 120 -2.69 -10.20 12.01
CA THR A 120 -3.16 -10.85 13.24
C THR A 120 -1.97 -11.30 14.07
N ASN A 121 -2.14 -11.41 15.38
CA ASN A 121 -1.06 -11.86 16.25
C ASN A 121 -0.61 -13.31 15.93
N ALA A 122 -1.55 -14.19 15.61
CA ALA A 122 -1.30 -15.61 15.40
C ALA A 122 -0.84 -15.98 13.97
N LEU A 123 -1.43 -15.37 12.94
CA LEU A 123 -1.21 -15.75 11.53
C LEU A 123 -0.37 -14.73 10.75
N LYS A 124 0.21 -13.75 11.45
CA LYS A 124 1.04 -12.66 10.91
C LYS A 124 0.31 -11.92 9.80
N GLU A 125 0.61 -12.16 8.53
CA GLU A 125 0.09 -11.40 7.39
C GLU A 125 -0.69 -12.27 6.39
N SER A 126 -1.88 -11.83 5.99
CA SER A 126 -2.54 -12.30 4.77
C SER A 126 -2.74 -11.14 3.81
N VAL A 127 -2.59 -11.37 2.52
CA VAL A 127 -2.62 -10.33 1.49
C VAL A 127 -3.72 -10.62 0.49
N GLY A 128 -4.46 -9.58 0.12
CA GLY A 128 -5.42 -9.60 -0.97
C GLY A 128 -5.33 -8.33 -1.81
N PHE A 129 -5.91 -8.39 -3.00
CA PHE A 129 -5.81 -7.34 -4.00
C PHE A 129 -7.20 -6.97 -4.53
N ALA A 130 -7.41 -5.70 -4.83
CA ALA A 130 -8.61 -5.25 -5.51
C ALA A 130 -8.28 -4.11 -6.48
N LYS A 131 -8.96 -4.10 -7.62
CA LYS A 131 -8.77 -3.11 -8.69
C LYS A 131 -9.93 -2.13 -8.73
N VAL A 132 -9.61 -0.85 -8.79
CA VAL A 132 -10.60 0.25 -8.86
C VAL A 132 -10.15 1.28 -9.89
N LYS A 133 -11.10 1.73 -10.71
CA LYS A 133 -10.94 2.88 -11.61
C LYS A 133 -11.56 4.13 -11.00
N VAL A 134 -10.77 5.16 -10.77
CA VAL A 134 -11.25 6.45 -10.27
C VAL A 134 -11.50 7.39 -11.44
N SER A 135 -12.75 7.79 -11.65
CA SER A 135 -13.16 8.70 -12.71
C SER A 135 -13.43 10.11 -12.17
N GLY A 136 -13.21 11.13 -13.01
CA GLY A 136 -13.49 12.51 -12.66
C GLY A 136 -12.82 13.50 -13.60
N LYS A 137 -13.05 14.80 -13.37
CA LYS A 137 -12.37 15.89 -14.07
C LYS A 137 -11.22 16.42 -13.21
N LEU A 138 -10.09 16.71 -13.85
CA LEU A 138 -9.01 17.44 -13.20
C LEU A 138 -9.34 18.93 -13.25
N HIS A 139 -9.49 19.56 -12.09
CA HIS A 139 -9.59 21.02 -12.00
C HIS A 139 -8.20 21.57 -11.71
N TYR A 140 -7.57 22.15 -12.73
CA TYR A 140 -6.33 22.89 -12.56
C TYR A 140 -6.65 24.21 -11.86
N ARG A 141 -6.21 24.34 -10.60
CA ARG A 141 -6.28 25.62 -9.89
C ARG A 141 -4.94 26.32 -10.10
N PHE A 142 -4.88 27.22 -11.07
CA PHE A 142 -3.77 28.16 -11.18
C PHE A 142 -3.88 29.15 -10.02
N ARG A 143 -2.89 29.15 -9.12
CA ARG A 143 -2.75 30.26 -8.16
C ARG A 143 -2.22 31.45 -8.95
N LYS A 144 -3.10 32.41 -9.25
CA LYS A 144 -2.67 33.74 -9.69
C LYS A 144 -1.97 34.41 -8.51
N TYR A 145 -0.64 34.43 -8.53
CA TYR A 145 0.12 35.28 -7.62
C TYR A 145 -0.12 36.73 -8.03
N THR A 146 -1.03 37.41 -7.34
CA THR A 146 -1.14 38.86 -7.48
C THR A 146 0.09 39.50 -6.83
N ARG A 147 0.80 40.38 -7.55
CA ARG A 147 1.98 41.15 -7.05
C ARG A 147 1.77 41.77 -5.67
N LYS A 148 0.52 42.05 -5.26
CA LYS A 148 0.15 42.58 -3.94
C LYS A 148 0.50 41.69 -2.73
N SER A 149 0.81 40.39 -2.92
CA SER A 149 1.19 39.50 -1.81
C SER A 149 2.70 39.37 -1.59
N MET A 150 3.53 39.99 -2.44
CA MET A 150 4.94 40.18 -2.13
C MET A 150 5.04 41.40 -1.22
N LYS A 151 4.84 41.21 0.09
CA LYS A 151 5.38 42.18 1.06
C LYS A 151 6.89 42.23 0.80
N PRO A 152 7.48 43.39 0.50
CA PRO A 152 8.92 43.49 0.43
C PRO A 152 9.45 43.02 1.78
N ARG A 153 10.31 41.99 1.77
CA ARG A 153 11.20 41.76 2.92
C ARG A 153 11.92 43.08 3.12
N SER A 154 11.69 43.73 4.25
CA SER A 154 12.40 44.94 4.65
C SER A 154 13.90 44.65 4.56
N SER A 155 14.55 45.21 3.53
CA SER A 155 15.98 45.20 3.40
C SER A 155 16.54 46.08 4.52
N VAL A 156 17.18 45.47 5.51
CA VAL A 156 18.11 46.17 6.38
C VAL A 156 19.18 46.76 5.45
N ALA A 157 19.31 48.09 5.48
CA ALA A 157 20.22 48.83 4.63
C ALA A 157 21.67 48.44 4.95
N TYR A 158 22.39 47.95 3.96
CA TYR A 158 23.84 48.09 3.90
C TYR A 158 24.18 48.91 2.67
N SER A 159 24.67 50.11 2.93
CA SER A 159 25.25 51.00 1.95
C SER A 159 26.56 50.42 1.42
N SER A 160 26.69 50.24 0.12
CA SER A 160 27.96 50.54 -0.56
C SER A 160 27.74 50.73 -2.05
N THR A 161 28.17 51.90 -2.50
CA THR A 161 28.44 52.32 -3.87
C THR A 161 29.10 51.26 -4.75
N ARG A 162 28.68 51.15 -6.02
CA ARG A 162 29.43 51.60 -7.22
C ARG A 162 29.24 50.66 -8.43
N SER A 163 29.11 51.31 -9.60
CA SER A 163 29.48 50.87 -10.95
C SER A 163 28.54 49.93 -11.72
N SER A 164 28.01 50.50 -12.80
CA SER A 164 27.40 49.89 -13.97
C SER A 164 28.21 48.73 -14.56
N ASN A 165 27.51 47.67 -15.00
CA ASN A 165 27.66 47.06 -16.32
C ASN A 165 26.46 46.13 -16.62
N ASN A 166 25.91 46.28 -17.82
CA ASN A 166 24.83 45.46 -18.36
C ASN A 166 25.28 44.00 -18.49
N VAL A 167 24.47 43.05 -17.99
CA VAL A 167 24.51 41.66 -18.42
C VAL A 167 23.07 41.15 -18.52
N THR A 168 22.57 41.04 -19.75
CA THR A 168 21.44 40.20 -20.12
C THR A 168 21.86 38.74 -19.92
N ILE A 169 21.22 38.03 -18.98
CA ILE A 169 21.28 36.57 -18.92
C ILE A 169 19.96 36.03 -19.44
N ASP A 170 19.99 35.69 -20.73
CA ASP A 170 19.10 34.75 -21.38
C ASP A 170 19.48 33.34 -20.87
N MET A 171 18.50 32.56 -20.41
CA MET A 171 18.71 31.12 -20.18
C MET A 171 17.41 30.35 -20.45
N PHE A 172 17.32 29.83 -21.69
CA PHE A 172 16.75 28.55 -22.15
C PHE A 172 15.39 28.11 -21.57
N LYS A 173 14.28 27.94 -22.31
CA LYS A 173 14.02 27.32 -23.64
C LYS A 173 14.43 25.84 -23.74
N CYS A 174 13.49 24.93 -23.45
CA CYS A 174 13.25 23.57 -23.98
C CYS A 174 12.37 22.78 -22.98
N CYS A 175 11.32 22.01 -23.29
CA CYS A 175 10.85 21.39 -24.54
C CYS A 175 9.31 21.27 -24.49
N GLU A 176 8.64 21.63 -25.58
CA GLU A 176 7.33 21.08 -25.98
C GLU A 176 7.44 20.65 -27.45
N THR A 177 7.19 19.35 -27.71
CA THR A 177 6.52 18.81 -28.91
C THR A 177 6.27 17.32 -28.65
N LEU A 178 5.05 16.88 -28.34
CA LEU A 178 3.94 16.50 -29.24
C LEU A 178 4.30 15.40 -30.26
N SER A 179 3.78 14.21 -29.96
CA SER A 179 3.24 13.14 -30.83
C SER A 179 3.18 13.34 -32.34
N GLN A 180 3.49 12.30 -33.13
CA GLN A 180 2.53 11.46 -33.89
C GLN A 180 3.20 10.44 -34.83
N SER A 181 2.61 9.24 -34.85
CA SER A 181 2.43 8.25 -35.95
C SER A 181 3.42 8.16 -37.13
N ILE A 182 3.90 6.95 -37.39
CA ILE A 182 4.07 6.41 -38.75
C ILE A 182 3.52 4.97 -38.77
N SER A 183 2.62 4.72 -39.72
CA SER A 183 2.15 3.42 -40.19
C SER A 183 2.72 3.16 -41.59
N ASN A 184 3.08 1.90 -41.83
CA ASN A 184 3.23 1.20 -43.13
C ASN A 184 4.40 1.62 -44.04
N ASP A 185 5.30 0.68 -44.37
CA ASP A 185 5.21 -0.18 -45.56
C ASP A 185 6.33 -1.26 -45.55
N GLU A 186 6.04 -2.36 -46.25
CA GLU A 186 6.76 -3.65 -46.46
C GLU A 186 6.60 -4.77 -45.42
#